data_AF-A0A813R3Y8-F1
#
_entry.id   AF-A0A813R3Y8-F1
#
_cell.length_a   1.000
_cell.length_b   1.000
_cell.length_c   1.000
_cell.angle_alpha   90.00
_cell.angle_beta   90.00
_cell.angle_gamma   90.00
#
_symmetry.space_group_name_H-M   'P 1'
#
loop_
_entity.id
_entity.type
_entity.pdbx_description
1 polymer ?
#
loop_
_entity_poly.entity_id
_entity_poly.type
_entity_poly.pdbx_seq_one_letter_code
_entity_poly.pdbx_strand_id
1 'polypeptide(L)'
;MKQASGGHENETEKQQSHLAKVGRWCTNLCQQDRSDDDEPNQQEDVNLNTFMQTIRSEELPTKLFPLKHLYTRARMLDKNSVALACNSQYILVKQRPYLRLLNKQLSIVKEIPWTYEFVEMCWSLTLRKFFLITEKIIFTLNDFDLRLDQCKISCDNNTQWTYGACSTTHLYLSTGDMFTCVYEYTLQPSIEFVKEWKIDRLHPQYEGILNYICANDQLAMIISNTHMLQRRFEVHSLATYERLWSIRLNAVARCCSIFGNQWMVMELLNPRLLHVSSDGKILQEHQMKSTPEETVWNALQVDKNIILTFTMANLNVYKLW
;
A
#
# COMPACT_ATOMS: atom_id res chain seq x y z
N MET A 1 6.05 -0.23 58.21
CA MET A 1 6.13 0.25 56.80
C MET A 1 6.52 -0.92 55.92
N LYS A 2 5.57 -1.51 55.19
CA LYS A 2 5.84 -2.50 54.13
C LYS A 2 5.52 -1.81 52.81
N GLN A 3 6.53 -1.58 51.97
CA GLN A 3 6.35 -1.06 50.62
C GLN A 3 5.83 -2.19 49.72
N ALA A 4 4.74 -1.92 49.03
CA ALA A 4 4.22 -2.75 47.95
C ALA A 4 4.79 -2.21 46.62
N SER A 5 5.58 -3.03 45.93
CA SER A 5 6.05 -2.81 44.56
C SER A 5 5.78 -4.08 43.77
N GLY A 6 4.95 -3.99 42.74
CA GLY A 6 4.67 -5.14 41.88
C GLY A 6 3.35 -4.94 41.16
N GLY A 7 3.41 -4.47 39.92
CA GLY A 7 2.18 -4.30 39.14
C GLY A 7 2.26 -3.61 37.79
N HIS A 8 3.43 -3.42 37.15
CA HIS A 8 3.50 -2.72 35.85
C HIS A 8 4.04 -3.51 34.65
N GLU A 9 4.44 -4.77 34.80
CA GLU A 9 4.99 -5.55 33.66
C GLU A 9 3.92 -6.26 32.80
N ASN A 10 2.66 -6.33 33.23
CA ASN A 10 1.65 -7.18 32.56
C ASN A 10 0.77 -6.47 31.49
N GLU A 11 0.86 -5.15 31.34
CA GLU A 11 0.03 -4.42 30.35
C GLU A 11 0.72 -4.29 28.97
N THR A 12 2.04 -4.18 28.94
CA THR A 12 2.83 -4.02 27.71
C THR A 12 2.81 -5.28 26.84
N GLU A 13 2.90 -6.48 27.46
CA GLU A 13 2.80 -7.76 26.73
C GLU A 13 1.38 -8.01 26.16
N LYS A 14 0.33 -7.56 26.85
CA LYS A 14 -1.05 -7.67 26.35
C LYS A 14 -1.31 -6.77 25.14
N GLN A 15 -0.70 -5.59 25.08
CA GLN A 15 -0.85 -4.66 23.95
C GLN A 15 -0.08 -5.15 22.71
N GLN A 16 1.13 -5.69 22.86
CA GLN A 16 1.89 -6.28 21.74
C GLN A 16 1.19 -7.54 21.18
N SER A 17 0.55 -8.34 22.03
CA SER A 17 -0.29 -9.48 21.61
C SER A 17 -1.50 -9.05 20.76
N HIS A 18 -2.07 -7.86 21.02
CA HIS A 18 -3.26 -7.38 20.32
C HIS A 18 -2.95 -6.86 18.91
N LEU A 19 -1.81 -6.20 18.70
CA LEU A 19 -1.36 -5.73 17.37
C LEU A 19 -0.88 -6.88 16.48
N ALA A 20 -0.16 -7.87 17.04
CA ALA A 20 0.16 -9.11 16.32
C ALA A 20 -1.10 -9.89 15.92
N LYS A 21 -2.20 -9.78 16.69
CA LYS A 21 -3.51 -10.33 16.35
C LYS A 21 -4.21 -9.57 15.23
N VAL A 22 -4.02 -8.26 15.06
CA VAL A 22 -4.57 -7.49 13.92
C VAL A 22 -3.89 -7.88 12.60
N GLY A 23 -2.56 -8.09 12.62
CA GLY A 23 -1.82 -8.66 11.49
C GLY A 23 -2.24 -10.09 11.13
N ARG A 24 -2.52 -10.94 12.15
CA ARG A 24 -3.08 -12.31 11.96
C ARG A 24 -4.59 -12.35 11.69
N TRP A 25 -5.32 -11.27 11.94
CA TRP A 25 -6.78 -11.23 11.71
C TRP A 25 -7.10 -11.21 10.22
N CYS A 26 -6.25 -10.59 9.41
CA CYS A 26 -6.37 -10.60 7.95
C CYS A 26 -6.28 -12.03 7.37
N THR A 27 -5.60 -12.96 8.06
CA THR A 27 -5.41 -14.35 7.63
C THR A 27 -6.59 -15.27 7.99
N ASN A 28 -7.35 -14.97 9.05
CA ASN A 28 -8.38 -15.88 9.58
C ASN A 28 -9.78 -15.71 8.95
N LEU A 29 -10.05 -14.66 8.18
CA LEU A 29 -11.34 -14.43 7.50
C LEU A 29 -11.55 -15.31 6.24
N CYS A 30 -10.58 -16.15 5.85
CA CYS A 30 -10.56 -16.84 4.55
C CYS A 30 -10.88 -18.35 4.55
N GLN A 31 -11.38 -18.92 5.66
CA GLN A 31 -11.56 -20.38 5.81
C GLN A 31 -13.00 -20.92 5.64
N GLN A 32 -13.88 -20.28 4.88
CA GLN A 32 -15.20 -20.87 4.56
C GLN A 32 -15.48 -20.97 3.05
N ASP A 33 -15.69 -22.21 2.65
CA ASP A 33 -16.42 -22.80 1.51
C ASP A 33 -16.13 -22.37 0.06
N ARG A 34 -15.83 -23.38 -0.77
CA ARG A 34 -15.91 -23.32 -2.24
C ARG A 34 -16.69 -24.51 -2.77
N SER A 35 -17.71 -24.21 -3.58
CA SER A 35 -18.14 -25.03 -4.71
C SER A 35 -17.67 -24.33 -5.99
N ASP A 36 -17.06 -25.08 -6.90
CA ASP A 36 -16.47 -24.59 -8.14
C ASP A 36 -17.54 -24.48 -9.25
N ASP A 37 -17.69 -23.30 -9.84
CA ASP A 37 -18.32 -23.10 -11.16
C ASP A 37 -17.38 -22.23 -12.01
N ASP A 38 -16.93 -22.77 -13.15
CA ASP A 38 -16.02 -22.11 -14.10
C ASP A 38 -16.80 -21.34 -15.19
N GLU A 39 -16.57 -20.04 -15.32
CA GLU A 39 -17.00 -19.23 -16.48
C GLU A 39 -15.83 -18.93 -17.43
N PRO A 40 -16.06 -18.87 -18.76
CA PRO A 40 -15.01 -18.64 -19.75
C PRO A 40 -14.60 -17.16 -19.87
N ASN A 41 -13.28 -16.94 -19.90
CA ASN A 41 -12.63 -15.62 -19.98
C ASN A 41 -12.56 -15.17 -21.46
N GLN A 42 -13.24 -14.08 -21.85
CA GLN A 42 -13.07 -13.44 -23.16
C GLN A 42 -11.98 -12.36 -23.07
N GLN A 43 -10.96 -12.45 -23.93
CA GLN A 43 -9.83 -11.54 -23.99
C GLN A 43 -9.78 -10.91 -25.38
N GLU A 44 -10.03 -9.60 -25.46
CA GLU A 44 -9.87 -8.82 -26.70
C GLU A 44 -8.43 -8.25 -26.76
N ASP A 45 -7.66 -8.67 -27.77
CA ASP A 45 -6.31 -8.17 -28.01
C ASP A 45 -6.36 -6.80 -28.70
N VAL A 46 -6.15 -5.72 -27.94
CA VAL A 46 -5.99 -4.36 -28.47
C VAL A 46 -4.51 -3.96 -28.44
N ASN A 47 -3.99 -3.52 -29.61
CA ASN A 47 -2.60 -3.13 -29.81
C ASN A 47 -2.24 -1.81 -29.06
N LEU A 48 -1.35 -1.93 -28.07
CA LEU A 48 -0.92 -0.88 -27.14
C LEU A 48 -0.13 0.28 -27.77
N ASN A 49 0.52 0.07 -28.93
CA ASN A 49 1.42 1.09 -29.50
C ASN A 49 0.67 2.28 -30.13
N THR A 50 -0.60 2.09 -30.48
CA THR A 50 -1.42 3.11 -31.16
C THR A 50 -2.00 4.15 -30.19
N PHE A 51 -2.03 3.88 -28.88
CA PHE A 51 -2.74 4.70 -27.90
C PHE A 51 -1.88 5.78 -27.22
N MET A 52 -0.56 5.64 -27.22
CA MET A 52 0.35 6.55 -26.49
C MET A 52 0.51 7.96 -27.12
N GLN A 53 -0.15 8.27 -28.24
CA GLN A 53 0.08 9.51 -29.01
C GLN A 53 -1.04 10.58 -28.92
N THR A 54 -2.09 10.39 -28.13
CA THR A 54 -3.18 11.38 -28.02
C THR A 54 -3.44 11.77 -26.56
N ILE A 55 -2.74 12.77 -26.03
CA ILE A 55 -3.12 13.43 -24.78
C ILE A 55 -3.05 14.95 -25.00
N ARG A 56 -4.18 15.52 -25.43
CA ARG A 56 -4.42 16.98 -25.43
C ARG A 56 -5.48 17.26 -24.36
N SER A 57 -5.10 18.01 -23.32
CA SER A 57 -5.96 18.64 -22.30
C SER A 57 -7.29 17.93 -22.01
N GLU A 58 -7.26 16.71 -21.48
CA GLU A 58 -8.48 16.06 -21.01
C GLU A 58 -8.85 16.62 -19.63
N GLU A 59 -10.09 17.10 -19.50
CA GLU A 59 -10.68 17.49 -18.23
C GLU A 59 -10.66 16.29 -17.26
N LEU A 60 -10.33 16.55 -16.00
CA LEU A 60 -10.32 15.52 -14.96
C LEU A 60 -11.70 14.83 -14.90
N PRO A 61 -11.78 13.49 -14.98
CA PRO A 61 -13.05 12.79 -14.94
C PRO A 61 -13.78 13.09 -13.64
N THR A 62 -15.02 13.57 -13.77
CA THR A 62 -15.88 13.91 -12.63
C THR A 62 -16.50 12.69 -11.95
N LYS A 63 -16.40 11.50 -12.55
CA LYS A 63 -16.87 10.23 -12.01
C LYS A 63 -15.82 9.14 -12.22
N LEU A 64 -15.30 8.61 -11.11
CA LEU A 64 -14.33 7.51 -11.11
C LEU A 64 -15.02 6.14 -11.05
N PHE A 65 -16.16 6.05 -10.36
CA PHE A 65 -16.84 4.78 -10.08
C PHE A 65 -18.18 4.62 -10.80
N PRO A 66 -18.63 3.37 -11.05
CA PRO A 66 -17.85 2.13 -10.88
C PRO A 66 -16.66 2.07 -11.86
N LEU A 67 -15.63 1.27 -11.54
CA LEU A 67 -14.53 1.04 -12.47
C LEU A 67 -15.05 0.15 -13.61
N LYS A 68 -15.38 0.74 -14.77
CA LYS A 68 -16.11 0.05 -15.85
C LYS A 68 -15.23 -0.69 -16.84
N HIS A 69 -14.02 -0.20 -17.10
CA HIS A 69 -13.21 -0.68 -18.22
C HIS A 69 -12.14 -1.68 -17.75
N LEU A 70 -12.57 -2.88 -17.38
CA LEU A 70 -11.65 -3.98 -17.09
C LEU A 70 -10.90 -4.36 -18.37
N TYR A 71 -9.60 -4.09 -18.38
CA TYR A 71 -8.73 -4.32 -19.53
C TYR A 71 -8.12 -5.72 -19.53
N THR A 72 -7.64 -6.18 -18.37
CA THR A 72 -7.13 -7.55 -18.22
C THR A 72 -7.20 -7.98 -16.76
N ARG A 73 -7.18 -9.29 -16.51
CA ARG A 73 -7.19 -9.88 -15.17
C ARG A 73 -6.24 -11.06 -15.10
N ALA A 74 -5.62 -11.25 -13.94
CA ALA A 74 -4.86 -12.45 -13.61
C ALA A 74 -5.38 -13.04 -12.30
N ARG A 75 -5.54 -14.37 -12.27
CA ARG A 75 -5.96 -15.09 -11.06
C ARG A 75 -4.81 -15.12 -10.06
N MET A 76 -5.10 -14.74 -8.83
CA MET A 76 -4.17 -14.84 -7.71
C MET A 76 -4.38 -16.18 -7.01
N LEU A 77 -3.33 -16.99 -6.92
CA LEU A 77 -3.43 -18.32 -6.29
C LEU A 77 -3.26 -18.25 -4.76
N ASP A 78 -2.54 -17.24 -4.27
CA ASP A 78 -2.30 -17.05 -2.83
C ASP A 78 -3.10 -15.85 -2.33
N LYS A 79 -4.09 -16.13 -1.47
CA LYS A 79 -4.96 -15.14 -0.82
C LYS A 79 -4.19 -14.23 0.16
N ASN A 80 -2.98 -14.61 0.58
CA ASN A 80 -2.18 -13.82 1.52
C ASN A 80 -1.26 -12.78 0.84
N SER A 81 -1.44 -12.59 -0.47
CA SER A 81 -0.60 -11.74 -1.32
C SER A 81 -1.00 -10.25 -1.25
N VAL A 82 -0.82 -9.58 -0.11
CA VAL A 82 -1.28 -8.18 0.05
C VAL A 82 -0.31 -7.13 -0.50
N ALA A 83 0.93 -7.52 -0.79
CA ALA A 83 2.02 -6.61 -1.12
C ALA A 83 2.25 -6.51 -2.61
N LEU A 84 2.19 -5.28 -3.10
CA LEU A 84 2.33 -4.95 -4.50
C LEU A 84 2.98 -3.58 -4.67
N ALA A 85 3.85 -3.48 -5.68
CA ALA A 85 4.42 -2.22 -6.15
C ALA A 85 4.50 -2.27 -7.67
N CYS A 86 4.47 -1.11 -8.31
CA CYS A 86 4.59 -1.04 -9.77
C CYS A 86 5.48 0.11 -10.20
N ASN A 87 6.04 -0.03 -11.39
CA ASN A 87 6.63 1.06 -12.15
C ASN A 87 5.96 1.15 -13.52
N SER A 88 6.52 1.90 -14.48
CA SER A 88 5.95 2.04 -15.81
C SER A 88 5.95 0.75 -16.65
N GLN A 89 6.78 -0.25 -16.32
CA GLN A 89 6.97 -1.47 -17.10
C GLN A 89 6.42 -2.72 -16.39
N TYR A 90 6.66 -2.82 -15.09
CA TYR A 90 6.46 -4.02 -14.31
C TYR A 90 5.51 -3.80 -13.12
N ILE A 91 4.97 -4.91 -12.64
CA ILE A 91 4.21 -5.03 -11.41
C ILE A 91 4.90 -6.12 -10.60
N LEU A 92 5.38 -5.78 -9.41
CA LEU A 92 5.96 -6.74 -8.49
C LEU A 92 4.88 -7.14 -7.48
N VAL A 93 4.60 -8.44 -7.40
CA VAL A 93 3.60 -9.01 -6.50
C VAL A 93 4.24 -10.11 -5.68
N LYS A 94 3.98 -10.13 -4.38
CA LYS A 94 4.34 -11.28 -3.53
C LYS A 94 3.28 -12.37 -3.67
N GLN A 95 3.66 -13.57 -4.09
CA GLN A 95 2.76 -14.72 -4.18
C GLN A 95 3.49 -15.98 -3.70
N ARG A 96 3.19 -16.50 -2.50
CA ARG A 96 3.98 -17.57 -1.88
C ARG A 96 4.12 -18.78 -2.83
N PRO A 97 5.33 -19.34 -3.01
CA PRO A 97 6.61 -19.03 -2.33
C PRO A 97 7.52 -18.05 -3.08
N TYR A 98 6.99 -17.24 -4.01
CA TYR A 98 7.78 -16.38 -4.89
C TYR A 98 7.42 -14.89 -4.77
N LEU A 99 8.35 -14.03 -5.17
CA LEU A 99 8.03 -12.73 -5.73
C LEU A 99 7.89 -12.89 -7.24
N ARG A 100 6.80 -12.39 -7.79
CA ARG A 100 6.52 -12.43 -9.23
C ARG A 100 6.60 -11.04 -9.80
N LEU A 101 7.46 -10.87 -10.80
CA LEU A 101 7.50 -9.68 -11.62
C LEU A 101 6.63 -9.93 -12.85
N LEU A 102 5.55 -9.18 -12.98
CA LEU A 102 4.62 -9.25 -14.10
C LEU A 102 4.83 -8.07 -15.05
N ASN A 103 4.62 -8.26 -16.34
CA ASN A 103 4.49 -7.15 -17.29
C ASN A 103 3.07 -6.54 -17.25
N LYS A 104 2.78 -5.55 -18.11
CA LYS A 104 1.46 -4.90 -18.18
C LYS A 104 0.35 -5.79 -18.73
N GLN A 105 0.70 -6.87 -19.41
CA GLN A 105 -0.20 -7.92 -19.85
C GLN A 105 -0.39 -9.01 -18.78
N LEU A 106 0.07 -8.74 -17.55
CA LEU A 106 0.03 -9.66 -16.40
C LEU A 106 0.73 -11.00 -16.63
N SER A 107 1.62 -11.08 -17.61
CA SER A 107 2.46 -12.25 -17.85
C SER A 107 3.67 -12.22 -16.93
N ILE A 108 4.04 -13.39 -16.40
CA ILE A 108 5.20 -13.54 -15.52
C ILE A 108 6.48 -13.34 -16.33
N VAL A 109 7.26 -12.32 -15.95
CA VAL A 109 8.59 -12.01 -16.51
C VAL A 109 9.68 -12.70 -15.72
N LYS A 110 9.54 -12.71 -14.38
CA LYS A 110 10.52 -13.33 -13.47
C LYS A 110 9.84 -13.82 -12.19
N GLU A 111 10.33 -14.94 -11.68
CA GLU A 111 10.01 -15.43 -10.35
C GLU A 111 11.29 -15.44 -9.50
N ILE A 112 11.19 -14.94 -8.27
CA ILE A 112 12.29 -14.90 -7.31
C ILE A 112 11.83 -15.67 -6.07
N PRO A 113 12.50 -16.76 -5.66
CA PRO A 113 12.18 -17.45 -4.42
C PRO A 113 12.18 -16.46 -3.24
N TRP A 114 11.13 -16.52 -2.42
CA TRP A 114 10.94 -15.57 -1.32
C TRP A 114 10.52 -16.28 -0.06
N THR A 115 11.35 -16.17 0.97
CA THR A 115 11.19 -16.88 2.24
C THR A 115 10.55 -16.03 3.33
N TYR A 116 10.51 -14.70 3.17
CA TYR A 116 9.97 -13.80 4.17
C TYR A 116 8.44 -13.78 4.14
N GLU A 117 7.82 -13.94 5.30
CA GLU A 117 6.36 -13.96 5.43
C GLU A 117 5.75 -12.58 5.21
N PHE A 118 6.41 -11.55 5.69
CA PHE A 118 6.01 -10.17 5.51
C PHE A 118 6.96 -9.47 4.53
N VAL A 119 6.37 -8.71 3.62
CA VAL A 119 7.09 -7.77 2.77
C VAL A 119 6.12 -6.66 2.42
N GLU A 120 6.50 -5.41 2.66
CA GLU A 120 5.88 -4.25 2.03
C GLU A 120 6.78 -3.79 0.89
N MET A 121 6.20 -3.13 -0.11
CA MET A 121 6.92 -2.78 -1.33
C MET A 121 6.63 -1.35 -1.75
N CYS A 122 7.65 -0.67 -2.24
CA CYS A 122 7.49 0.61 -2.92
C CYS A 122 8.48 0.74 -4.08
N TRP A 123 8.21 1.65 -5.00
CA TRP A 123 9.03 1.88 -6.18
C TRP A 123 9.74 3.22 -6.10
N SER A 124 11.06 3.22 -6.30
CA SER A 124 11.85 4.44 -6.48
C SER A 124 12.10 4.70 -7.96
N LEU A 125 11.53 5.78 -8.48
CA LEU A 125 11.79 6.24 -9.83
C LEU A 125 13.26 6.63 -10.02
N THR A 126 13.85 7.30 -9.02
CA THR A 126 15.20 7.86 -9.08
C THR A 126 16.30 6.81 -9.08
N LEU A 127 16.13 5.73 -8.30
CA LEU A 127 17.08 4.62 -8.31
C LEU A 127 16.73 3.56 -9.36
N ARG A 128 15.52 3.62 -9.91
CA ARG A 128 14.93 2.56 -10.74
C ARG A 128 14.94 1.20 -10.04
N LYS A 129 14.56 1.19 -8.77
CA LYS A 129 14.51 -0.02 -7.94
C LYS A 129 13.20 -0.13 -7.18
N PHE A 130 12.71 -1.35 -7.05
CA PHE A 130 11.73 -1.70 -6.03
C PHE A 130 12.45 -1.86 -4.70
N PHE A 131 11.93 -1.26 -3.64
CA PHE A 131 12.31 -1.57 -2.27
C PHE A 131 11.38 -2.66 -1.73
N LEU A 132 11.96 -3.67 -1.11
CA LEU A 132 11.24 -4.77 -0.47
C LEU A 132 11.58 -4.76 1.02
N ILE A 133 10.60 -4.36 1.81
CA ILE A 133 10.76 -4.03 3.22
C ILE A 133 10.25 -5.21 4.04
N THR A 134 11.18 -5.94 4.66
CA THR A 134 10.86 -6.95 5.68
C THR A 134 11.10 -6.34 7.06
N GLU A 135 10.75 -7.03 8.14
CA GLU A 135 10.93 -6.51 9.50
C GLU A 135 12.37 -6.12 9.82
N LYS A 136 13.37 -6.86 9.31
CA LYS A 136 14.78 -6.67 9.67
C LYS A 136 15.69 -6.29 8.52
N ILE A 137 15.30 -6.62 7.30
CA ILE A 137 16.14 -6.45 6.12
C ILE A 137 15.34 -5.73 5.04
N ILE A 138 15.95 -4.73 4.44
CA ILE A 138 15.41 -4.10 3.24
C ILE A 138 16.21 -4.61 2.06
N PHE A 139 15.52 -5.11 1.05
CA PHE A 139 16.12 -5.48 -0.22
C PHE A 139 15.77 -4.46 -1.29
N THR A 140 16.56 -4.44 -2.36
CA THR A 140 16.25 -3.71 -3.58
C THR A 140 16.24 -4.67 -4.76
N LEU A 141 15.26 -4.53 -5.65
CA LEU A 141 15.21 -5.21 -6.94
C LEU A 141 15.33 -4.16 -8.05
N ASN A 142 16.41 -4.23 -8.81
CA ASN A 142 16.68 -3.31 -9.92
C ASN A 142 15.82 -3.66 -11.15
N ASP A 143 15.19 -2.68 -11.79
CA ASP A 143 14.31 -2.94 -12.95
C ASP A 143 15.06 -3.31 -14.24
N PHE A 144 16.37 -3.06 -14.30
CA PHE A 144 17.19 -3.29 -15.49
C PHE A 144 17.75 -4.71 -15.55
N ASP A 145 18.50 -5.13 -14.52
CA ASP A 145 19.12 -6.46 -14.46
C ASP A 145 18.29 -7.46 -13.63
N LEU A 146 17.19 -6.99 -13.01
CA LEU A 146 16.32 -7.78 -12.15
C LEU A 146 17.08 -8.43 -10.99
N ARG A 147 18.21 -7.87 -10.58
CA ARG A 147 19.03 -8.38 -9.49
C ARG A 147 18.45 -7.93 -8.14
N LEU A 148 18.33 -8.89 -7.23
CA LEU A 148 17.95 -8.66 -5.85
C LEU A 148 19.23 -8.45 -5.02
N ASP A 149 19.33 -7.30 -4.36
CA ASP A 149 20.44 -6.97 -3.48
C ASP A 149 19.91 -6.49 -2.11
N GLN A 150 20.70 -6.64 -1.06
CA GLN A 150 20.38 -6.06 0.24
C GLN A 150 20.66 -4.55 0.24
N CYS A 151 19.69 -3.76 0.69
CA CYS A 151 19.84 -2.32 0.91
C CYS A 151 20.67 -2.07 2.18
N LYS A 152 21.68 -1.21 2.08
CA LYS A 152 22.54 -0.84 3.21
C LYS A 152 21.95 0.31 4.03
N ILE A 153 20.77 0.08 4.61
CA ILE A 153 20.22 0.96 5.64
C ILE A 153 20.59 0.35 6.98
N SER A 154 21.35 1.09 7.80
CA SER A 154 21.72 0.65 9.15
C SER A 154 20.46 0.57 10.02
N CYS A 155 20.07 -0.65 10.37
CA CYS A 155 19.10 -0.89 11.43
C CYS A 155 19.86 -1.19 12.72
N ASP A 156 19.47 -0.55 13.82
CA ASP A 156 19.83 -1.12 15.12
C ASP A 156 19.10 -2.45 15.32
N ASN A 157 19.54 -3.26 16.28
CA ASN A 157 18.94 -4.58 16.50
C ASN A 157 17.46 -4.52 16.90
N ASN A 158 16.99 -3.36 17.38
CA ASN A 158 15.65 -3.17 17.92
C ASN A 158 14.64 -2.67 16.89
N THR A 159 15.11 -2.06 15.80
CA THR A 159 14.26 -1.54 14.73
C THR A 159 13.55 -2.69 14.02
N GLN A 160 12.24 -2.54 13.84
CA GLN A 160 11.40 -3.42 13.03
C GLN A 160 10.71 -2.59 11.97
N TRP A 161 11.15 -2.69 10.72
CA TRP A 161 10.53 -1.96 9.63
C TRP A 161 9.14 -2.53 9.32
N THR A 162 8.24 -1.67 8.84
CA THR A 162 6.90 -2.15 8.48
C THR A 162 6.43 -1.59 7.16
N TYR A 163 6.46 -0.28 6.96
CA TYR A 163 6.03 0.33 5.71
C TYR A 163 7.15 1.17 5.13
N GLY A 164 7.04 1.41 3.82
CA GLY A 164 7.84 2.42 3.15
C GLY A 164 7.20 2.98 1.92
N ALA A 165 7.58 4.20 1.59
CA ALA A 165 7.14 4.91 0.41
C ALA A 165 8.31 5.72 -0.16
N CYS A 166 8.33 5.94 -1.47
CA CYS A 166 9.37 6.73 -2.12
C CYS A 166 8.75 8.01 -2.68
N SER A 167 9.42 9.14 -2.45
CA SER A 167 9.29 10.31 -3.31
C SER A 167 10.34 10.25 -4.42
N THR A 168 10.44 11.33 -5.21
CA THR A 168 11.53 11.48 -6.18
C THR A 168 12.90 11.56 -5.51
N THR A 169 13.00 12.10 -4.30
CA THR A 169 14.31 12.39 -3.69
C THR A 169 14.60 11.57 -2.44
N HIS A 170 13.57 10.99 -1.83
CA HIS A 170 13.68 10.34 -0.52
C HIS A 170 12.94 9.00 -0.46
N LEU A 171 13.44 8.13 0.41
CA LEU A 171 12.76 6.95 0.92
C LEU A 171 12.26 7.26 2.33
N TYR A 172 10.99 7.02 2.57
CA TYR A 172 10.36 7.11 3.89
C TYR A 172 10.11 5.70 4.41
N LEU A 173 10.48 5.45 5.67
CA LEU A 173 10.32 4.16 6.34
C LEU A 173 9.63 4.35 7.69
N SER A 174 8.81 3.40 8.12
CA SER A 174 8.22 3.41 9.46
C SER A 174 8.54 2.14 10.22
N THR A 175 8.46 2.24 11.54
CA THR A 175 8.80 1.16 12.48
C THR A 175 7.58 0.62 13.21
N GLY A 176 7.68 -0.62 13.69
CA GLY A 176 6.60 -1.38 14.34
C GLY A 176 6.15 -0.87 15.71
N ASP A 177 6.91 0.02 16.35
CA ASP A 177 6.59 0.62 17.64
C ASP A 177 5.50 1.70 17.50
N MET A 178 4.25 1.23 17.43
CA MET A 178 3.06 2.06 17.29
C MET A 178 3.05 2.95 16.04
N PHE A 179 4.01 2.79 15.12
CA PHE A 179 4.10 3.50 13.85
C PHE A 179 4.01 5.03 13.98
N THR A 180 4.55 5.61 15.06
CA THR A 180 4.41 7.05 15.32
C THR A 180 5.48 7.89 14.62
N CYS A 181 6.56 7.24 14.19
CA CYS A 181 7.69 7.87 13.53
C CYS A 181 7.81 7.44 12.06
N VAL A 182 8.24 8.39 11.23
CA VAL A 182 8.64 8.16 9.83
C VAL A 182 10.08 8.62 9.66
N TYR A 183 10.95 7.69 9.30
CA TYR A 183 12.36 7.92 9.04
C TYR A 183 12.54 8.31 7.57
N GLU A 184 13.19 9.44 7.33
CA GLU A 184 13.50 9.94 6.00
C GLU A 184 14.95 9.64 5.64
N TYR A 185 15.14 9.10 4.43
CA TYR A 185 16.45 8.79 3.85
C TYR A 185 16.56 9.45 2.49
N THR A 186 17.71 10.01 2.15
CA THR A 186 18.00 10.43 0.76
C THR A 186 18.04 9.20 -0.15
N LEU A 187 17.79 9.40 -1.44
CA LEU A 187 18.01 8.35 -2.45
C LEU A 187 19.35 8.53 -3.18
N GLN A 188 19.80 9.78 -3.35
CA GLN A 188 21.03 10.12 -4.06
C GLN A 188 21.85 11.16 -3.28
N PRO A 189 23.19 11.17 -3.43
CA PRO A 189 24.01 10.23 -4.21
C PRO A 189 24.11 8.83 -3.59
N SER A 190 23.77 8.71 -2.32
CA SER A 190 23.73 7.50 -1.49
C SER A 190 22.44 7.50 -0.69
N ILE A 191 22.06 6.32 -0.18
CA ILE A 191 20.94 6.22 0.76
C ILE A 191 21.45 6.55 2.15
N GLU A 192 21.13 7.75 2.63
CA GLU A 192 21.61 8.27 3.92
C GLU A 192 20.45 8.76 4.78
N PHE A 193 20.55 8.52 6.08
CA PHE A 193 19.56 9.01 7.03
C PHE A 193 19.54 10.54 7.06
N VAL A 194 18.37 11.13 6.91
CA VAL A 194 18.16 12.58 6.99
C VAL A 194 17.65 12.94 8.38
N LYS A 195 16.48 12.42 8.75
CA LYS A 195 15.81 12.74 10.01
C LYS A 195 14.68 11.77 10.34
N GLU A 196 14.29 11.79 11.62
CA GLU A 196 13.09 11.13 12.12
C GLU A 196 11.97 12.17 12.26
N TRP A 197 10.87 11.93 11.58
CA TRP A 197 9.65 12.71 11.71
C TRP A 197 8.73 12.10 12.75
N LYS A 198 8.38 12.90 13.75
CA LYS A 198 7.29 12.58 14.69
C LYS A 198 6.04 13.25 14.18
N ILE A 199 5.00 12.46 13.92
CA ILE A 199 3.73 13.05 13.46
C ILE A 199 3.08 13.75 14.64
N ASP A 200 2.97 15.08 14.53
CA ASP A 200 2.34 15.89 15.55
C ASP A 200 0.93 15.40 15.84
N ARG A 201 0.57 15.41 17.14
CA ARG A 201 -0.76 15.06 17.64
C ARG A 201 -1.14 13.57 17.59
N LEU A 202 -0.25 12.67 17.15
CA LEU A 202 -0.47 11.25 17.42
C LEU A 202 -0.34 11.00 18.92
N HIS A 203 -1.38 10.44 19.53
CA HIS A 203 -1.27 9.96 20.90
C HIS A 203 -0.48 8.64 20.89
N PRO A 204 0.77 8.58 21.41
CA PRO A 204 1.66 7.45 21.12
C PRO A 204 1.16 6.09 21.61
N GLN A 205 0.27 6.09 22.60
CA GLN A 205 -0.32 4.87 23.17
C GLN A 205 -1.55 4.36 22.41
N TYR A 206 -2.19 5.20 21.59
CA TYR A 206 -3.50 4.87 20.99
C TYR A 206 -3.52 5.05 19.48
N GLU A 207 -2.62 5.85 18.91
CA GLU A 207 -2.60 6.15 17.50
C GLU A 207 -1.37 5.58 16.81
N GLY A 208 -1.58 5.05 15.61
CA GLY A 208 -0.51 4.59 14.75
C GLY A 208 -0.87 4.66 13.28
N ILE A 209 0.14 4.78 12.43
CA ILE A 209 0.03 4.70 10.98
C ILE A 209 -0.19 3.24 10.57
N LEU A 210 -1.30 2.96 9.89
CA LEU A 210 -1.61 1.65 9.34
C LEU A 210 -1.09 1.46 7.91
N ASN A 211 -0.91 2.54 7.18
CA ASN A 211 -0.41 2.55 5.80
C ASN A 211 -0.02 3.99 5.44
N TYR A 212 0.97 4.16 4.57
CA TYR A 212 1.19 5.43 3.90
C TYR A 212 1.80 5.26 2.52
N ILE A 213 1.62 6.29 1.72
CA ILE A 213 2.14 6.41 0.36
C ILE A 213 2.63 7.84 0.12
N CYS A 214 3.62 7.97 -0.76
CA CYS A 214 4.10 9.27 -1.23
C CYS A 214 3.63 9.47 -2.66
N ALA A 215 3.03 10.64 -2.94
CA ALA A 215 2.70 11.05 -4.29
C ALA A 215 2.61 12.57 -4.36
N ASN A 216 3.08 13.17 -5.45
CA ASN A 216 2.94 14.61 -5.75
C ASN A 216 3.41 15.52 -4.59
N ASP A 217 4.59 15.24 -4.03
CA ASP A 217 5.17 15.96 -2.89
C ASP A 217 4.31 15.95 -1.61
N GLN A 218 3.42 14.97 -1.51
CA GLN A 218 2.55 14.73 -0.37
C GLN A 218 2.77 13.34 0.22
N LEU A 219 2.62 13.24 1.53
CA LEU A 219 2.59 12.00 2.29
C LEU A 219 1.16 11.75 2.75
N ALA A 220 0.54 10.70 2.22
CA ALA A 220 -0.83 10.34 2.54
C ALA A 220 -0.82 9.11 3.46
N MET A 221 -1.55 9.17 4.57
CA MET A 221 -1.46 8.22 5.68
C MET A 221 -2.84 7.79 6.16
N ILE A 222 -2.98 6.50 6.44
CA ILE A 222 -4.12 5.96 7.17
C ILE A 222 -3.72 5.83 8.63
N ILE A 223 -4.37 6.58 9.50
CA ILE A 223 -4.10 6.58 10.95
C ILE A 223 -5.26 5.93 11.68
N SER A 224 -4.94 5.07 12.65
CA SER A 224 -5.92 4.40 13.49
C SER A 224 -5.73 4.75 14.95
N ASN A 225 -6.81 5.19 15.59
CA ASN A 225 -6.92 5.36 17.03
C ASN A 225 -7.60 4.11 17.63
N THR A 226 -6.83 3.26 18.29
CA THR A 226 -7.32 1.99 18.86
C THR A 226 -8.23 2.19 20.06
N HIS A 227 -8.06 3.28 20.81
CA HIS A 227 -8.89 3.60 21.98
C HIS A 227 -10.29 4.08 21.58
N MET A 228 -10.37 5.00 20.63
CA MET A 228 -11.65 5.55 20.15
C MET A 228 -12.28 4.72 19.03
N LEU A 229 -11.59 3.67 18.54
CA LEU A 229 -11.96 2.90 17.35
C LEU A 229 -12.19 3.80 16.11
N GLN A 230 -11.49 4.93 16.05
CA GLN A 230 -11.59 5.90 14.97
C GLN A 230 -10.44 5.73 14.00
N ARG A 231 -10.71 5.93 12.72
CA ARG A 231 -9.69 5.92 11.67
C ARG A 231 -9.83 7.17 10.83
N ARG A 232 -8.72 7.62 10.29
CA ARG A 232 -8.69 8.80 9.43
C ARG A 232 -7.66 8.63 8.33
N PHE A 233 -7.94 9.28 7.21
CA PHE A 233 -6.99 9.49 6.14
C PHE A 233 -6.48 10.92 6.26
N GLU A 234 -5.16 11.09 6.39
CA GLU A 234 -4.51 12.40 6.48
C GLU A 234 -3.52 12.56 5.35
N VAL A 235 -3.43 13.78 4.81
CA VAL A 235 -2.43 14.13 3.80
C VAL A 235 -1.58 15.26 4.34
N HIS A 236 -0.26 15.09 4.25
CA HIS A 236 0.75 16.00 4.75
C HIS A 236 1.62 16.51 3.59
N SER A 237 2.11 17.73 3.72
CA SER A 237 3.16 18.27 2.83
C SER A 237 4.49 17.56 3.12
N LEU A 238 5.21 17.07 2.11
CA LEU A 238 6.56 16.51 2.36
C LEU A 238 7.58 17.62 2.73
N ALA A 239 7.35 18.85 2.30
CA ALA A 239 8.27 19.96 2.57
C ALA A 239 8.22 20.43 4.03
N THR A 240 7.01 20.54 4.60
CA THR A 240 6.80 21.07 5.97
C THR A 240 6.36 20.00 6.96
N TYR A 241 5.93 18.84 6.48
CA TYR A 241 5.28 17.76 7.26
C TYR A 241 3.96 18.17 7.94
N GLU A 242 3.47 19.38 7.66
CA GLU A 242 2.20 19.87 8.16
C GLU A 242 1.03 19.14 7.50
N ARG A 243 0.01 18.85 8.31
CA ARG A 243 -1.24 18.26 7.83
C ARG A 243 -2.01 19.26 6.97
N LEU A 244 -2.22 18.91 5.71
CA LEU A 244 -3.00 19.70 4.75
C LEU A 244 -4.50 19.54 5.01
N TRP A 245 -4.96 18.30 5.14
CA TRP A 245 -6.36 17.97 5.44
C TRP A 245 -6.51 16.55 6.00
N SER A 246 -7.71 16.24 6.48
CA SER A 246 -8.06 14.95 7.06
C SER A 246 -9.52 14.61 6.77
N ILE A 247 -9.79 13.33 6.48
CA ILE A 247 -11.15 12.79 6.44
C ILE A 247 -11.28 11.62 7.41
N ARG A 248 -12.47 11.49 8.00
CA ARG A 248 -12.81 10.36 8.86
C ARG A 248 -13.14 9.12 8.02
N LEU A 249 -12.64 7.98 8.46
CA LEU A 249 -12.93 6.68 7.88
C LEU A 249 -13.77 5.84 8.85
N ASN A 250 -14.58 4.95 8.28
CA ASN A 250 -15.46 4.03 9.01
C ASN A 250 -14.78 2.68 9.27
N ALA A 251 -13.72 2.35 8.53
CA ALA A 251 -13.04 1.06 8.63
C ALA A 251 -11.53 1.19 8.41
N VAL A 252 -10.81 0.07 8.59
CA VAL A 252 -9.42 -0.07 8.12
C VAL A 252 -9.42 0.19 6.62
N ALA A 253 -8.45 0.95 6.14
CA ALA A 253 -8.38 1.31 4.75
C ALA A 253 -6.95 1.22 4.20
N ARG A 254 -6.87 1.13 2.88
CA ARG A 254 -5.68 1.41 2.08
C ARG A 254 -5.96 2.65 1.23
N CYS A 255 -4.93 3.23 0.62
CA CYS A 255 -5.09 4.33 -0.31
C CYS A 255 -4.12 4.21 -1.48
N CYS A 256 -4.45 4.85 -2.59
CA CYS A 256 -3.52 5.12 -3.68
C CYS A 256 -3.77 6.53 -4.22
N SER A 257 -2.71 7.18 -4.71
CA SER A 257 -2.89 8.39 -5.50
C SER A 257 -3.49 8.02 -6.86
N ILE A 258 -4.31 8.92 -7.39
CA ILE A 258 -4.85 8.86 -8.75
C ILE A 258 -4.54 10.20 -9.46
N PHE A 259 -4.83 10.28 -10.76
CA PHE A 259 -4.49 11.45 -11.57
C PHE A 259 -5.06 12.76 -11.00
N GLY A 260 -4.29 13.85 -11.07
CA GLY A 260 -4.71 15.18 -10.61
C GLY A 260 -4.61 15.44 -9.11
N ASN A 261 -3.65 14.81 -8.42
CA ASN A 261 -3.46 14.91 -6.95
C ASN A 261 -4.70 14.48 -6.15
N GLN A 262 -5.50 13.61 -6.74
CA GLN A 262 -6.67 13.02 -6.09
C GLN A 262 -6.29 11.67 -5.50
N TRP A 263 -7.18 11.12 -4.68
CA TRP A 263 -6.93 9.89 -3.95
C TRP A 263 -8.09 8.91 -4.11
N MET A 264 -7.75 7.63 -4.18
CA MET A 264 -8.70 6.55 -3.98
C MET A 264 -8.43 5.91 -2.63
N VAL A 265 -9.44 5.86 -1.77
CA VAL A 265 -9.38 5.21 -0.46
C VAL A 265 -10.28 3.97 -0.48
N MET A 266 -9.75 2.83 -0.04
CA MET A 266 -10.43 1.53 -0.04
C MET A 266 -10.66 1.10 1.40
N GLU A 267 -11.90 1.13 1.88
CA GLU A 267 -12.27 0.61 3.20
C GLU A 267 -12.51 -0.90 3.15
N LEU A 268 -11.93 -1.67 4.08
CA LEU A 268 -11.86 -3.14 3.97
C LEU A 268 -12.98 -3.90 4.69
N LEU A 269 -13.47 -3.41 5.82
CA LEU A 269 -14.49 -4.12 6.63
C LEU A 269 -15.93 -3.85 6.19
N ASN A 270 -16.18 -2.64 5.67
CA ASN A 270 -17.39 -2.29 4.94
C ASN A 270 -16.95 -1.88 3.53
N PRO A 271 -16.72 -2.84 2.63
CA PRO A 271 -16.08 -2.61 1.34
C PRO A 271 -16.67 -1.44 0.57
N ARG A 272 -15.97 -0.31 0.55
CA ARG A 272 -16.33 0.84 -0.28
C ARG A 272 -15.10 1.55 -0.78
N LEU A 273 -15.25 2.15 -1.95
CA LEU A 273 -14.25 3.01 -2.57
C LEU A 273 -14.67 4.46 -2.40
N LEU A 274 -13.75 5.29 -1.95
CA LEU A 274 -13.92 6.74 -1.85
C LEU A 274 -13.01 7.42 -2.86
N HIS A 275 -13.57 8.30 -3.66
CA HIS A 275 -12.84 9.21 -4.53
C HIS A 275 -12.71 10.54 -3.81
N VAL A 276 -11.49 10.91 -3.46
CA VAL A 276 -11.19 12.09 -2.65
C VAL A 276 -10.43 13.11 -3.50
N SER A 277 -10.87 14.36 -3.49
CA SER A 277 -10.21 15.46 -4.18
C SER A 277 -8.85 15.81 -3.56
N SER A 278 -8.10 16.67 -4.23
CA SER A 278 -6.82 17.18 -3.73
C SER A 278 -6.93 18.05 -2.47
N ASP A 279 -8.13 18.57 -2.17
CA ASP A 279 -8.44 19.36 -0.96
C ASP A 279 -9.21 18.56 0.12
N GLY A 280 -9.29 17.24 -0.02
CA GLY A 280 -9.86 16.36 1.00
C GLY A 280 -11.39 16.26 1.00
N LYS A 281 -12.07 16.69 -0.06
CA LYS A 281 -13.51 16.47 -0.23
C LYS A 281 -13.77 15.11 -0.84
N ILE A 282 -14.76 14.40 -0.31
CA ILE A 282 -15.25 13.16 -0.92
C ILE A 282 -16.10 13.54 -2.14
N LEU A 283 -15.61 13.22 -3.33
CA LEU A 283 -16.26 13.49 -4.60
C LEU A 283 -17.28 12.41 -4.96
N GLN A 284 -16.93 11.15 -4.67
CA GLN A 284 -17.76 10.00 -4.97
C GLN A 284 -17.54 8.90 -3.94
N GLU A 285 -18.60 8.16 -3.62
CA GLU A 285 -18.54 6.91 -2.87
C GLU A 285 -19.13 5.77 -3.69
N HIS A 286 -18.54 4.59 -3.59
CA HIS A 286 -19.04 3.39 -4.24
C HIS A 286 -19.00 2.22 -3.26
N GLN A 287 -20.19 1.76 -2.85
CA GLN A 287 -20.33 0.57 -2.04
C GLN A 287 -20.06 -0.67 -2.89
N MET A 288 -19.13 -1.50 -2.46
CA MET A 288 -18.80 -2.78 -3.06
C MET A 288 -19.58 -3.91 -2.40
N LYS A 289 -19.72 -5.05 -3.08
CA LYS A 289 -20.20 -6.26 -2.42
C LYS A 289 -19.09 -6.86 -1.57
N SER A 290 -19.47 -7.40 -0.42
CA SER A 290 -18.57 -8.04 0.53
C SER A 290 -18.23 -9.49 0.15
N THR A 291 -17.95 -9.76 -1.13
CA THR A 291 -17.43 -11.06 -1.56
C THR A 291 -15.90 -11.00 -1.71
N PRO A 292 -15.18 -12.10 -1.45
CA PRO A 292 -13.72 -12.14 -1.60
C PRO A 292 -13.23 -11.73 -3.01
N GLU A 293 -14.00 -12.05 -4.03
CA GLU A 293 -13.69 -11.80 -5.44
C GLU A 293 -13.84 -10.33 -5.82
N GLU A 294 -14.80 -9.63 -5.21
CA GLU A 294 -15.11 -8.23 -5.52
C GLU A 294 -14.42 -7.26 -4.56
N THR A 295 -14.16 -7.65 -3.30
CA THR A 295 -13.56 -6.76 -2.30
C THR A 295 -12.15 -6.36 -2.73
N VAL A 296 -11.92 -5.06 -2.95
CA VAL A 296 -10.61 -4.51 -3.27
C VAL A 296 -9.81 -4.30 -2.00
N TRP A 297 -8.74 -5.08 -1.86
CA TRP A 297 -7.84 -5.07 -0.71
C TRP A 297 -6.74 -4.03 -0.86
N ASN A 298 -6.31 -3.79 -2.09
CA ASN A 298 -5.26 -2.84 -2.40
C ASN A 298 -5.42 -2.35 -3.84
N ALA A 299 -4.87 -1.17 -4.13
CA ALA A 299 -4.84 -0.63 -5.48
C ALA A 299 -3.59 0.21 -5.70
N LEU A 300 -3.19 0.32 -6.96
CA LEU A 300 -2.11 1.19 -7.40
C LEU A 300 -2.51 1.89 -8.68
N GLN A 301 -2.15 3.16 -8.79
CA GLN A 301 -2.08 3.80 -10.09
C GLN A 301 -0.75 3.43 -10.76
N VAL A 302 -0.83 2.81 -11.93
CA VAL A 302 0.33 2.36 -12.71
C VAL A 302 0.79 3.42 -13.69
N ASP A 303 -0.17 4.12 -14.26
CA ASP A 303 -0.03 5.20 -15.22
C ASP A 303 -1.21 6.14 -14.99
N LYS A 304 -1.20 7.34 -15.59
CA LYS A 304 -2.30 8.31 -15.55
C LYS A 304 -3.64 7.62 -15.74
N ASN A 305 -3.65 6.71 -16.70
CA ASN A 305 -4.81 6.03 -17.26
C ASN A 305 -5.18 4.68 -16.65
N ILE A 306 -4.32 4.11 -15.81
CA ILE A 306 -4.40 2.70 -15.44
C ILE A 306 -4.38 2.55 -13.94
N ILE A 307 -5.43 1.92 -13.42
CA ILE A 307 -5.51 1.48 -12.03
C ILE A 307 -5.43 -0.04 -12.00
N LEU A 308 -4.54 -0.55 -11.16
CA LEU A 308 -4.57 -1.92 -10.71
C LEU A 308 -5.40 -1.99 -9.44
N THR A 309 -6.31 -2.95 -9.36
CA THR A 309 -6.90 -3.36 -8.09
C THR A 309 -6.56 -4.80 -7.79
N PHE A 310 -6.39 -5.08 -6.52
CA PHE A 310 -6.08 -6.39 -5.99
C PHE A 310 -7.24 -6.85 -5.13
N THR A 311 -7.80 -8.00 -5.45
CA THR A 311 -8.79 -8.71 -4.65
C THR A 311 -8.19 -10.02 -4.16
N MET A 312 -8.87 -10.74 -3.26
CA MET A 312 -8.37 -12.03 -2.76
C MET A 312 -8.23 -13.08 -3.86
N ALA A 313 -8.91 -12.90 -4.99
CA ALA A 313 -8.92 -13.83 -6.10
C ALA A 313 -8.20 -13.32 -7.36
N ASN A 314 -8.07 -12.00 -7.53
CA ASN A 314 -7.64 -11.43 -8.80
C ASN A 314 -6.77 -10.19 -8.66
N LEU A 315 -5.85 -10.05 -9.61
CA LEU A 315 -5.27 -8.77 -9.98
C LEU A 315 -6.00 -8.26 -11.21
N ASN A 316 -6.68 -7.12 -11.09
CA ASN A 316 -7.51 -6.53 -12.13
C ASN A 316 -6.86 -5.24 -12.64
N VAL A 317 -6.76 -5.07 -13.95
CA VAL A 317 -6.28 -3.85 -14.59
C VAL A 317 -7.47 -3.11 -15.17
N TYR A 318 -7.73 -1.89 -14.71
CA TYR A 318 -8.76 -1.01 -15.24
C TYR A 318 -8.14 0.13 -16.02
N LYS A 319 -8.73 0.46 -17.16
CA LYS A 319 -8.56 1.77 -17.80
C LYS A 319 -9.52 2.76 -17.18
N LEU A 320 -9.04 3.97 -16.95
CA LEU A 320 -9.87 5.04 -16.41
C LEU A 320 -10.61 5.80 -17.52
N TRP A 321 -10.05 5.85 -18.74
CA TRP A 321 -10.69 6.44 -19.92
C TRP A 321 -10.37 5.70 -21.23
#